data_AF-A0A841LBM8-F1
#
_entry.id   AF-A0A841LBM8-F1
#
_cell.length_a   1.000
_cell.length_b   1.000
_cell.length_c   1.000
_cell.angle_alpha   90.00
_cell.angle_beta   90.00
_cell.angle_gamma   90.00
#
_symmetry.space_group_name_H-M   'P 1'
#
loop_
_entity.id
_entity.type
_entity.pdbx_description
1 polymer ?
#
loop_
_entity_poly.entity_id
_entity_poly.type
_entity_poly.pdbx_seq_one_letter_code
_entity_poly.pdbx_strand_id
1 'polypeptide(L)'
;MRISMILTAGVLALGLTACEKKAEDAQADAVRDNAEMQADSMEAQADAMDNQATGTAVGEAQNEAAADTMRAEADLVEEKGEIQADAIEETK
;
A
#
# COMPACT_ATOMS: atom_id res chain seq x y z
N MET A 1 3.59 -32.60 -36.05
CA MET A 1 2.21 -32.19 -35.68
C MET A 1 1.35 -33.42 -35.52
N ARG A 2 0.84 -33.67 -34.32
CA ARG A 2 -0.44 -34.35 -34.02
C ARG A 2 -0.74 -34.11 -32.55
N ILE A 3 -1.59 -33.11 -32.35
CA ILE A 3 -2.21 -32.74 -31.08
C ILE A 3 -3.15 -33.88 -30.71
N SER A 4 -3.03 -34.41 -29.49
CA SER A 4 -4.07 -35.23 -28.87
C SER A 4 -4.33 -34.68 -27.49
N MET A 5 -5.22 -33.70 -27.51
CA MET A 5 -6.13 -33.29 -26.46
C MET A 5 -6.90 -34.54 -25.98
N ILE A 6 -6.91 -34.83 -24.67
CA ILE A 6 -7.92 -35.69 -24.06
C ILE A 6 -7.97 -35.49 -22.53
N LEU A 7 -9.20 -35.20 -22.11
CA LEU A 7 -9.86 -35.46 -20.82
C LEU A 7 -9.46 -34.67 -19.56
N THR A 8 -10.25 -33.61 -19.36
CA THR A 8 -10.99 -33.29 -18.13
C THR A 8 -11.33 -34.50 -17.22
N ALA A 9 -10.83 -34.45 -16.00
CA ALA A 9 -11.44 -34.98 -14.77
C ALA A 9 -10.75 -34.22 -13.62
N GLY A 10 -11.35 -33.19 -13.05
CA GLY A 10 -12.42 -33.31 -12.06
C GLY A 10 -11.89 -32.70 -10.75
N VAL A 11 -12.81 -32.24 -9.89
CA VAL A 11 -12.57 -31.57 -8.60
C VAL A 11 -12.13 -30.11 -8.80
N LEU A 12 -12.99 -29.13 -8.51
CA LEU A 12 -13.30 -28.73 -7.15
C LEU A 12 -14.72 -28.15 -7.06
N ALA A 13 -15.61 -28.90 -6.41
CA ALA A 13 -16.73 -28.31 -5.69
C ALA A 13 -16.14 -27.56 -4.47
N LEU A 14 -15.74 -26.31 -4.66
CA LEU A 14 -15.48 -25.40 -3.54
C LEU A 14 -16.79 -24.70 -3.23
N GLY A 15 -17.59 -25.34 -2.40
CA GLY A 15 -18.57 -24.65 -1.58
C GLY A 15 -17.84 -23.74 -0.59
N LEU A 16 -17.38 -22.58 -1.07
CA LEU A 16 -16.80 -21.52 -0.25
C LEU A 16 -17.69 -20.27 -0.19
N THR A 17 -19.00 -20.40 -0.46
CA THR A 17 -19.95 -19.29 -0.35
C THR A 17 -20.26 -18.86 1.10
N ALA A 18 -19.33 -19.02 2.04
CA ALA A 18 -19.46 -18.56 3.40
C ALA A 18 -18.07 -18.14 3.92
N CYS A 19 -17.85 -16.83 4.01
CA CYS A 19 -16.66 -16.13 4.52
C CYS A 19 -15.53 -15.77 3.53
N GLU A 20 -15.79 -15.71 2.23
CA GLU A 20 -14.88 -15.02 1.31
C GLU A 20 -15.15 -13.50 1.39
N LYS A 21 -14.26 -12.74 2.04
CA LYS A 21 -14.06 -11.32 1.69
C LYS A 21 -13.96 -11.30 0.16
N LYS A 22 -14.77 -10.48 -0.52
CA LYS A 22 -14.77 -10.49 -1.99
C LYS A 22 -13.33 -10.27 -2.48
N ALA A 23 -12.93 -10.87 -3.60
CA ALA A 23 -11.56 -10.74 -4.10
C ALA A 23 -11.14 -9.26 -4.25
N GLU A 24 -12.11 -8.40 -4.56
CA GLU A 24 -12.00 -6.95 -4.63
C GLU A 24 -11.79 -6.30 -3.25
N ASP A 25 -12.40 -6.82 -2.17
CA ASP A 25 -12.10 -6.36 -0.80
C ASP A 25 -10.63 -6.64 -0.45
N ALA A 26 -10.18 -7.88 -0.69
CA ALA A 26 -8.81 -8.29 -0.37
C ALA A 26 -7.77 -7.53 -1.20
N GLN A 27 -8.11 -7.17 -2.44
CA GLN A 27 -7.26 -6.36 -3.31
C GLN A 27 -7.21 -4.90 -2.84
N ALA A 28 -8.35 -4.31 -2.44
CA ALA A 28 -8.40 -2.96 -1.89
C ALA A 28 -7.60 -2.86 -0.58
N ASP A 29 -7.75 -3.83 0.33
CA ASP A 29 -6.95 -3.91 1.56
C ASP A 29 -5.45 -3.96 1.23
N ALA A 30 -5.04 -4.81 0.28
CA ALA A 30 -3.61 -4.93 -0.06
C ALA A 30 -3.02 -3.65 -0.65
N VAL A 31 -3.82 -2.84 -1.37
CA VAL A 31 -3.40 -1.53 -1.88
C VAL A 31 -3.27 -0.53 -0.74
N ARG A 32 -4.25 -0.50 0.17
CA ARG A 32 -4.25 0.34 1.37
C ARG A 32 -3.05 0.02 2.26
N ASP A 33 -2.87 -1.24 2.64
CA ASP A 33 -1.73 -1.72 3.44
C ASP A 33 -0.38 -1.38 2.78
N ASN A 34 -0.28 -1.47 1.45
CA ASN A 34 0.96 -1.14 0.74
C ASN A 34 1.27 0.36 0.72
N ALA A 35 0.23 1.20 0.66
CA ALA A 35 0.38 2.64 0.75
C ALA A 35 0.74 3.07 2.17
N GLU A 36 0.06 2.53 3.18
CA GLU A 36 0.36 2.74 4.60
C GLU A 36 1.82 2.36 4.92
N MET A 37 2.28 1.16 4.52
CA MET A 37 3.67 0.76 4.75
C MET A 37 4.70 1.68 4.08
N GLN A 38 4.37 2.27 2.92
CA GLN A 38 5.25 3.23 2.26
C GLN A 38 5.24 4.58 2.99
N ALA A 39 4.06 5.06 3.40
CA ALA A 39 3.92 6.28 4.18
C ALA A 39 4.67 6.17 5.52
N ASP A 40 4.49 5.07 6.26
CA ASP A 40 5.21 4.77 7.51
C ASP A 40 6.74 4.81 7.33
N SER A 41 7.23 4.27 6.22
CA SER A 41 8.66 4.28 5.90
C SER A 41 9.17 5.70 5.61
N MET A 42 8.34 6.56 5.01
CA MET A 42 8.66 7.96 4.75
C MET A 42 8.61 8.77 6.05
N GLU A 43 7.59 8.58 6.90
CA GLU A 43 7.53 9.21 8.23
C GLU A 43 8.71 8.81 9.11
N ALA A 44 9.07 7.54 9.15
CA ALA A 44 10.22 7.07 9.93
C ALA A 44 11.55 7.69 9.44
N GLN A 45 11.68 7.94 8.13
CA GLN A 45 12.82 8.65 7.58
C GLN A 45 12.80 10.14 7.93
N ALA A 46 11.63 10.78 7.88
CA ALA A 46 11.45 12.17 8.29
C ALA A 46 11.84 12.36 9.77
N ASP A 47 11.37 11.47 10.64
CA ASP A 47 11.70 11.46 12.06
C ASP A 47 13.19 11.18 12.31
N ALA A 48 13.81 10.31 11.51
CA ALA A 48 15.25 10.10 11.59
C ALA A 48 16.05 11.35 11.19
N MET A 49 15.58 12.10 10.19
CA MET A 49 16.20 13.36 9.76
C MET A 49 16.06 14.45 10.82
N ASP A 50 14.90 14.58 11.45
CA ASP A 50 14.67 15.49 12.58
C ASP A 50 15.59 15.14 13.77
N ASN A 51 15.68 13.86 14.12
CA ASN A 51 16.53 13.39 15.21
C ASN A 51 18.03 13.54 14.92
N GLN A 52 18.45 13.53 13.64
CA GLN A 52 19.84 13.76 13.24
C GLN A 52 20.22 15.25 13.22
N ALA A 53 19.26 16.18 13.33
CA ALA A 53 19.50 17.61 13.25
C ALA A 53 20.19 18.22 14.49
N THR A 54 20.89 17.44 15.30
CA THR A 54 21.52 17.92 16.53
C THR A 54 22.78 18.75 16.24
N GLY A 55 22.75 20.05 16.54
CA GLY A 55 23.96 20.80 16.87
C GLY A 55 24.10 22.23 16.33
N THR A 56 23.27 22.67 15.38
CA THR A 56 23.26 24.07 14.92
C THR A 56 21.87 24.49 14.42
N ALA A 57 21.40 25.67 14.83
CA ALA A 57 20.08 26.21 14.46
C ALA A 57 19.81 26.28 12.93
N VAL A 58 20.86 26.37 12.11
CA VAL A 58 20.74 26.36 10.64
C VAL A 58 20.50 24.95 10.09
N GLY A 59 21.11 23.93 10.70
CA GLY A 59 20.88 22.53 10.35
C GLY A 59 19.51 22.03 10.81
N GLU A 60 19.02 22.51 11.95
CA GLU A 60 17.67 22.24 12.47
C GLU A 60 16.59 22.72 11.50
N ALA A 61 16.65 23.99 11.07
CA ALA A 61 15.63 24.55 10.17
C ALA A 61 15.63 23.92 8.76
N GLN A 62 16.79 23.49 8.25
CA GLN A 62 16.88 22.82 6.94
C GLN A 62 16.39 21.38 6.99
N ASN A 63 16.66 20.66 8.07
CA ASN A 63 16.19 19.29 8.25
C ASN A 63 14.69 19.26 8.52
N GLU A 64 14.16 20.20 9.29
CA GLU A 64 12.71 20.31 9.56
C GLU A 64 11.93 20.56 8.26
N ALA A 65 12.38 21.47 7.39
CA ALA A 65 11.73 21.69 6.10
C ALA A 65 11.75 20.45 5.17
N ALA A 66 12.82 19.66 5.25
CA ALA A 66 12.93 18.41 4.48
C ALA A 66 12.06 17.31 5.08
N ALA A 67 11.99 17.19 6.41
CA ALA A 67 11.10 16.27 7.11
C ALA A 67 9.63 16.60 6.85
N ASP A 68 9.25 17.89 6.87
CA ASP A 68 7.90 18.35 6.54
C ASP A 68 7.52 18.01 5.10
N THR A 69 8.45 18.16 4.16
CA THR A 69 8.22 17.76 2.76
C THR A 69 7.98 16.25 2.67
N MET A 70 8.75 15.45 3.39
CA MET A 70 8.64 13.99 3.39
C MET A 70 7.33 13.51 4.04
N ARG A 71 6.88 14.16 5.12
CA ARG A 71 5.57 13.91 5.73
C ARG A 71 4.43 14.25 4.76
N ALA A 72 4.51 15.40 4.09
CA ALA A 72 3.52 15.76 3.08
C ALA A 72 3.50 14.79 1.88
N GLU A 73 4.66 14.23 1.49
CA GLU A 73 4.71 13.18 0.49
C GLU A 73 4.11 11.86 0.99
N ALA A 74 4.30 11.52 2.27
CA ALA A 74 3.70 10.35 2.91
C ALA A 74 2.16 10.44 2.89
N ASP A 75 1.60 11.59 3.30
CA ASP A 75 0.15 11.88 3.25
C ASP A 75 -0.41 11.67 1.82
N LEU A 76 0.33 12.14 0.81
CA LEU A 76 -0.08 11.98 -0.60
C LEU A 76 -0.01 10.52 -1.07
N VAL A 77 0.88 9.70 -0.50
CA VAL A 77 0.96 8.27 -0.81
C VAL A 77 -0.22 7.53 -0.19
N GLU A 78 -0.53 7.82 1.08
CA GLU A 78 -1.69 7.28 1.78
C GLU A 78 -3.00 7.64 1.06
N GLU A 79 -3.21 8.92 0.75
CA GLU A 79 -4.40 9.39 0.03
C GLU A 79 -4.56 8.71 -1.34
N LYS A 80 -3.46 8.54 -2.09
CA LYS A 80 -3.50 7.83 -3.37
C LYS A 80 -3.78 6.34 -3.20
N GLY A 81 -3.34 5.73 -2.12
CA GLY A 81 -3.65 4.35 -1.75
C GLY A 81 -5.13 4.19 -1.49
N GLU A 82 -5.70 5.07 -0.67
CA GLU A 82 -7.13 5.11 -0.35
C GLU A 82 -7.99 5.30 -1.59
N ILE A 83 -7.67 6.29 -2.44
CA ILE A 83 -8.41 6.52 -3.70
C ILE A 83 -8.39 5.27 -4.60
N GLN A 84 -7.25 4.58 -4.67
CA GLN A 84 -7.13 3.35 -5.46
C GLN A 84 -7.89 2.18 -4.84
N ALA A 85 -7.83 2.02 -3.52
CA ALA A 85 -8.60 1.03 -2.79
C ALA A 85 -10.10 1.27 -3.01
N ASP A 86 -10.58 2.50 -2.81
CA ASP A 86 -11.97 2.90 -3.04
C ASP A 86 -12.42 2.65 -4.47
N ALA A 87 -11.59 2.97 -5.47
CA ALA A 87 -11.90 2.68 -6.87
C ALA A 87 -12.04 1.17 -7.14
N ILE A 88 -11.28 0.32 -6.45
CA ILE A 88 -11.43 -1.14 -6.53
C ILE A 88 -12.74 -1.56 -5.84
N GLU A 89 -13.05 -1.00 -4.67
CA GLU A 89 -14.28 -1.31 -3.97
C GLU A 89 -15.55 -0.86 -4.71
N GLU A 90 -15.49 0.25 -5.43
CA GLU A 90 -16.60 0.78 -6.25
C GLU A 90 -16.92 -0.11 -7.46
N THR A 91 -15.99 -0.97 -7.88
CA THR A 91 -16.21 -1.93 -8.97
C THR A 91 -16.91 -3.24 -8.56
N LYS A 92 -17.27 -3.40 -7.27
CA LYS A 92 -17.92 -4.59 -6.69
C LYS A 92 -19.39 -4.79 -7.06
#